data_AF-A0A2W6AUX0-F1
#
_entry.id   AF-A0A2W6AUX0-F1
#
_cell.length_a   1.000
_cell.length_b   1.000
_cell.length_c   1.000
_cell.angle_alpha   90.00
_cell.angle_beta   90.00
_cell.angle_gamma   90.00
#
_symmetry.space_group_name_H-M   'P 1'
#
loop_
_entity.id
_entity.type
_entity.pdbx_description
1 polymer ?
#
loop_
_entity_poly.entity_id
_entity_poly.type
_entity_poly.pdbx_seq_one_letter_code
_entity_poly.pdbx_strand_id
1 'polypeptide(L)'
;MNRPLSRLATRAAYGASQLPRIAWYLGHGLAMTRIAQRARESGSARPRPHTDAPIPDRKRFFVDIGALWQQDLANVEAGVYPLPADHDGSLKMLLHRSRLFFKDLPAIHRRRESGDHSEVLSEETRGKRPRYYLQNFHFQSGGWMTDESAQRYDTQVEVLFNGAANATRRQALPPLREVFAGRDQRRLSLLDVGCGTGRFLDFVKQTWPRLPA
;
A
#
# COMPACT_ATOMS: atom_id res chain seq x y z
N MET A 1 -7.72 1.83 37.43
CA MET A 1 -6.95 0.59 37.55
C MET A 1 -7.54 -0.53 36.67
N ASN A 2 -7.41 -0.43 35.33
CA ASN A 2 -7.89 -1.46 34.38
C ASN A 2 -6.95 -1.67 33.17
N ARG A 3 -5.67 -1.30 33.33
CA ARG A 3 -4.66 -1.27 32.24
C ARG A 3 -4.29 -2.64 31.65
N PRO A 4 -4.25 -3.76 32.39
CA PRO A 4 -3.87 -5.05 31.82
C PRO A 4 -4.94 -5.65 30.89
N LEU A 5 -6.20 -5.68 31.35
CA LEU A 5 -7.32 -6.24 30.57
C LEU A 5 -7.62 -5.40 29.32
N SER A 6 -7.53 -4.06 29.43
CA SER A 6 -7.68 -3.17 28.27
C SER A 6 -6.57 -3.34 27.24
N ARG A 7 -5.32 -3.54 27.66
CA ARG A 7 -4.21 -3.86 26.75
C ARG A 7 -4.40 -5.20 26.07
N LEU A 8 -4.79 -6.25 26.80
CA LEU A 8 -5.05 -7.56 26.21
C LEU A 8 -6.17 -7.49 25.15
N ALA A 9 -7.27 -6.81 25.46
CA ALA A 9 -8.36 -6.59 24.51
C ALA A 9 -7.90 -5.79 23.29
N THR A 10 -7.08 -4.76 23.48
CA THR A 10 -6.49 -3.95 22.38
C THR A 10 -5.64 -4.82 21.47
N ARG A 11 -4.76 -5.66 22.02
CA ARG A 11 -3.93 -6.60 21.25
C ARG A 11 -4.76 -7.61 20.47
N ALA A 12 -5.79 -8.16 21.09
CA ALA A 12 -6.70 -9.10 20.44
C ALA A 12 -7.45 -8.45 19.28
N ALA A 13 -8.02 -7.26 19.50
CA ALA A 13 -8.72 -6.50 18.46
C ALA A 13 -7.77 -6.09 17.32
N TYR A 14 -6.57 -5.64 17.66
CA TYR A 14 -5.53 -5.32 16.68
C TYR A 14 -5.19 -6.53 15.82
N GLY A 15 -4.88 -7.67 16.44
CA GLY A 15 -4.62 -8.93 15.74
C GLY A 15 -5.77 -9.36 14.84
N ALA A 16 -7.01 -9.26 15.32
CA ALA A 16 -8.21 -9.58 14.55
C ALA A 16 -8.40 -8.68 13.32
N SER A 17 -7.97 -7.41 13.39
CA SER A 17 -8.03 -6.48 12.26
C SER A 17 -6.87 -6.66 11.25
N GLN A 18 -5.65 -6.90 11.73
CA GLN A 18 -4.45 -6.87 10.87
C GLN A 18 -4.05 -8.25 10.33
N LEU A 19 -4.29 -9.36 11.04
CA LEU A 19 -3.90 -10.70 10.57
C LEU A 19 -4.60 -11.13 9.27
N PRO A 20 -5.93 -10.91 9.08
CA PRO A 20 -6.60 -11.25 7.83
C PRO A 20 -6.02 -10.47 6.64
N ARG A 21 -5.67 -9.20 6.84
CA ARG A 21 -5.00 -8.35 5.84
C ARG A 21 -3.66 -8.95 5.41
N ILE A 22 -2.81 -9.29 6.38
CA ILE A 22 -1.49 -9.86 6.13
C ILE A 22 -1.64 -11.16 5.33
N ALA A 23 -2.52 -12.06 5.78
CA ALA A 23 -2.77 -13.33 5.10
C ALA A 23 -3.25 -13.12 3.65
N TRP A 24 -4.18 -12.17 3.44
CA TRP A 24 -4.71 -11.84 2.12
C TRP A 24 -3.61 -11.40 1.15
N TYR A 25 -2.86 -10.36 1.50
CA TYR A 25 -1.87 -9.77 0.58
C TYR A 25 -0.59 -10.60 0.45
N LEU A 26 -0.15 -11.29 1.50
CA LEU A 26 0.93 -12.27 1.40
C LEU A 26 0.55 -13.41 0.46
N GLY A 27 -0.69 -13.91 0.55
CA GLY A 27 -1.21 -14.93 -0.35
C GLY A 27 -1.19 -14.49 -1.82
N HIS A 28 -1.57 -13.24 -2.09
CA HIS A 28 -1.46 -12.64 -3.42
C HIS A 28 -0.01 -12.56 -3.90
N GLY A 29 0.93 -12.17 -3.05
CA GLY A 29 2.36 -12.11 -3.37
C GLY A 29 2.95 -13.48 -3.72
N LEU A 30 2.57 -14.51 -2.96
CA LEU A 30 2.96 -15.90 -3.25
C LEU A 30 2.37 -16.39 -4.57
N ALA A 31 1.10 -16.10 -4.85
CA ALA A 31 0.45 -16.45 -6.11
C ALA A 31 1.11 -15.72 -7.30
N MET A 32 1.33 -14.41 -7.19
CA MET A 32 2.01 -13.60 -8.20
C MET A 32 3.43 -14.13 -8.49
N THR A 33 4.18 -14.49 -7.44
CA THR A 33 5.53 -15.07 -7.58
C THR A 33 5.49 -16.38 -8.36
N ARG A 34 4.56 -17.28 -8.04
CA ARG A 34 4.39 -18.55 -8.77
C ARG A 34 4.01 -18.36 -10.23
N ILE A 35 3.09 -17.41 -10.52
CA ILE A 35 2.70 -17.06 -11.89
C ILE A 35 3.92 -16.54 -12.66
N ALA A 36 4.69 -15.62 -12.06
CA ALA A 36 5.88 -15.04 -12.68
C ALA A 36 6.99 -16.07 -12.91
N GLN A 37 7.15 -17.05 -12.01
CA GLN A 37 8.09 -18.17 -12.18
C GLN A 37 7.70 -19.03 -13.39
N ARG A 38 6.44 -19.47 -13.48
CA ARG A 38 5.95 -20.26 -14.62
C ARG A 38 6.10 -19.54 -15.95
N ALA A 39 5.79 -18.25 -15.99
CA ALA A 39 5.94 -17.43 -17.19
C ALA A 39 7.41 -17.34 -17.65
N ARG A 40 8.36 -17.32 -16.70
CA ARG A 40 9.80 -17.35 -17.03
C ARG A 40 10.27 -18.72 -17.50
N GLU A 41 9.75 -19.79 -16.91
CA GLU A 41 10.03 -21.17 -17.33
C GLU A 41 9.57 -21.44 -18.77
N SER A 42 8.49 -20.79 -19.22
CA SER A 42 8.05 -20.83 -20.62
C SER A 42 8.91 -20.00 -21.58
N GLY A 43 9.94 -19.30 -21.08
CA GLY A 43 10.84 -18.45 -21.87
C GLY A 43 10.80 -17.00 -21.39
N SER A 44 11.97 -16.45 -21.04
CA SER A 44 12.14 -15.04 -20.72
C SER A 44 13.36 -14.52 -21.46
N ALA A 45 13.18 -13.43 -22.21
CA ALA A 45 14.27 -12.74 -22.91
C ALA A 45 15.00 -11.77 -21.97
N ARG A 46 14.39 -11.42 -20.83
CA ARG A 46 14.93 -10.43 -19.91
C ARG A 46 15.86 -11.06 -18.87
N PRO A 47 17.10 -10.54 -18.70
CA PRO A 47 17.99 -10.99 -17.64
C PRO A 47 17.40 -10.67 -16.26
N ARG A 48 17.70 -11.51 -15.27
CA ARG A 48 17.30 -11.25 -13.89
C ARG A 48 17.96 -9.95 -13.42
N PRO A 49 17.20 -9.02 -12.79
CA PRO A 49 17.80 -7.85 -12.17
C PRO A 49 18.88 -8.29 -11.17
N HIS A 50 20.07 -7.71 -11.30
CA HIS A 50 21.20 -7.90 -10.41
C HIS A 50 21.68 -6.53 -9.94
N THR A 51 22.17 -6.47 -8.71
CA THR A 51 22.84 -5.29 -8.17
C THR A 51 24.05 -5.77 -7.37
N ASP A 52 25.17 -5.07 -7.51
CA ASP A 52 26.41 -5.37 -6.77
C ASP A 52 26.37 -4.78 -5.35
N ALA A 53 25.41 -3.89 -5.09
CA ALA A 53 25.22 -3.33 -3.76
C ALA A 53 24.62 -4.37 -2.81
N PRO A 54 25.03 -4.39 -1.53
CA PRO A 54 24.44 -5.27 -0.54
C PRO A 54 22.95 -4.96 -0.40
N ILE A 55 22.12 -5.97 -0.68
CA ILE A 55 20.67 -5.90 -0.46
C ILE A 55 20.29 -6.67 0.80
N PRO A 56 19.36 -6.17 1.62
CA PRO A 56 18.81 -6.94 2.72
C PRO A 56 18.26 -8.27 2.22
N ASP A 57 18.60 -9.35 2.91
CA ASP A 57 18.02 -10.65 2.58
C ASP A 57 16.53 -10.70 2.97
N ARG A 58 15.85 -11.76 2.52
CA ARG A 58 14.43 -11.95 2.79
C ARG A 58 14.13 -12.10 4.29
N LYS A 59 15.05 -12.65 5.08
CA LYS A 59 14.87 -12.83 6.53
C LYS A 59 14.88 -11.46 7.20
N ARG A 60 15.82 -10.59 6.84
CA ARG A 60 15.91 -9.22 7.35
C ARG A 60 14.64 -8.43 7.02
N PHE A 61 14.16 -8.54 5.79
CA PHE A 61 12.90 -7.91 5.38
C PHE A 61 11.72 -8.33 6.28
N PHE A 62 11.55 -9.62 6.57
CA PHE A 62 10.47 -10.06 7.47
C PHE A 62 10.67 -9.64 8.93
N VAL A 63 11.92 -9.55 9.40
CA VAL A 63 12.23 -8.98 10.73
C VAL A 63 11.79 -7.52 10.79
N ASP A 64 12.11 -6.72 9.78
CA ASP A 64 11.74 -5.30 9.75
C ASP A 64 10.22 -5.10 9.65
N ILE A 65 9.51 -5.94 8.88
CA ILE A 65 8.03 -5.96 8.86
C ILE A 65 7.47 -6.32 10.23
N GLY A 66 8.05 -7.31 10.92
CA GLY A 66 7.65 -7.66 12.29
C GLY A 66 7.84 -6.50 13.27
N ALA A 67 8.97 -5.80 13.20
CA ALA A 67 9.25 -4.62 14.01
C ALA A 67 8.26 -3.49 13.74
N LEU A 68 7.90 -3.25 12.48
CA LEU A 68 6.86 -2.29 12.10
C LEU A 68 5.52 -2.61 12.76
N TRP A 69 5.08 -3.87 12.73
CA TRP A 69 3.81 -4.27 13.36
C TRP A 69 3.82 -4.14 14.88
N GLN A 70 4.96 -4.41 15.52
CA GLN A 70 5.14 -4.19 16.95
C GLN A 70 5.08 -2.69 17.28
N GLN A 71 5.72 -1.84 16.48
CA GLN A 71 5.67 -0.39 16.67
C GLN A 71 4.26 0.16 16.44
N ASP A 72 3.56 -0.30 15.39
CA ASP A 72 2.19 0.11 15.08
C ASP A 72 1.23 -0.25 16.23
N LEU A 73 1.37 -1.45 16.79
CA LEU A 73 0.62 -1.85 18.00
C LEU A 73 1.02 -1.00 19.22
N ALA A 74 2.31 -0.76 19.45
CA ALA A 74 2.77 0.05 20.57
C ALA A 74 2.22 1.49 20.52
N ASN A 75 2.14 2.06 19.32
CA ASN A 75 1.53 3.37 19.11
C ASN A 75 0.04 3.38 19.46
N VAL A 76 -0.70 2.33 19.10
CA VAL A 76 -2.11 2.15 19.50
C VAL A 76 -2.22 2.02 21.02
N GLU A 77 -1.39 1.20 21.66
CA GLU A 77 -1.38 1.03 23.13
C GLU A 77 -1.01 2.32 23.88
N ALA A 78 -0.19 3.18 23.26
CA ALA A 78 0.19 4.50 23.77
C ALA A 78 -0.83 5.60 23.42
N GLY A 79 -1.92 5.26 22.74
CA GLY A 79 -2.95 6.20 22.33
C GLY A 79 -2.45 7.29 21.38
N VAL A 80 -1.45 6.98 20.54
CA VAL A 80 -1.00 7.88 19.48
C VAL A 80 -2.09 8.03 18.42
N TYR A 81 -2.74 6.92 18.09
CA TYR A 81 -3.89 6.81 17.21
C TYR A 81 -4.78 5.65 17.69
N PRO A 82 -6.07 5.63 17.32
CA PRO A 82 -6.98 4.55 17.71
C PRO A 82 -6.60 3.22 17.06
N LEU A 83 -7.31 2.15 17.44
CA LEU A 83 -7.26 0.88 16.69
C LEU A 83 -7.51 1.16 15.21
N PRO A 84 -6.64 0.70 14.28
CA PRO A 84 -6.75 1.06 12.89
C PRO A 84 -8.04 0.54 12.25
N ALA A 85 -8.80 1.43 11.59
CA ALA A 85 -9.85 1.06 10.66
C ALA A 85 -9.33 1.28 9.23
N ASP A 86 -8.81 0.23 8.59
CA ASP A 86 -8.13 0.39 7.30
C ASP A 86 -9.02 0.80 6.13
N HIS A 87 -10.35 0.69 6.28
CA HIS A 87 -11.36 1.03 5.27
C HIS A 87 -11.03 0.48 3.87
N ASP A 88 -10.59 -0.78 3.78
CA ASP A 88 -10.29 -1.43 2.48
C ASP A 88 -11.50 -1.63 1.57
N GLY A 89 -12.70 -1.36 2.08
CA GLY A 89 -13.98 -1.59 1.42
C GLY A 89 -14.59 -2.93 1.77
N SER A 90 -15.70 -3.26 1.12
CA SER A 90 -16.39 -4.53 1.30
C SER A 90 -15.61 -5.71 0.71
N LEU A 91 -15.93 -6.94 1.13
CA LEU A 91 -15.35 -8.15 0.54
C LEU A 91 -15.53 -8.20 -1.00
N LYS A 92 -16.66 -7.72 -1.52
CA LYS A 92 -16.91 -7.60 -2.96
C LYS A 92 -15.89 -6.67 -3.63
N MET A 93 -15.57 -5.54 -2.99
CA MET A 93 -14.56 -4.61 -3.48
C MET A 93 -13.16 -5.24 -3.46
N LEU A 94 -12.81 -5.95 -2.38
CA LEU A 94 -11.54 -6.67 -2.28
C LEU A 94 -11.39 -7.70 -3.41
N LEU A 95 -12.41 -8.53 -3.62
CA LEU A 95 -12.41 -9.53 -4.70
C LEU A 95 -12.33 -8.88 -6.10
N HIS A 96 -13.04 -7.78 -6.30
CA HIS A 96 -12.98 -7.02 -7.55
C HIS A 96 -11.57 -6.49 -7.83
N ARG A 97 -10.95 -5.85 -6.84
CA ARG A 97 -9.58 -5.32 -6.95
C ARG A 97 -8.55 -6.44 -7.13
N SER A 98 -8.72 -7.58 -6.47
CA SER A 98 -7.90 -8.78 -6.70
C SER A 98 -8.01 -9.27 -8.14
N ARG A 99 -9.23 -9.33 -8.70
CA ARG A 99 -9.43 -9.69 -10.11
C ARG A 99 -8.72 -8.72 -11.04
N LEU A 100 -8.86 -7.42 -10.82
CA LEU A 100 -8.16 -6.41 -11.63
C LEU A 100 -6.64 -6.59 -11.55
N PHE A 101 -6.10 -6.79 -10.35
CA PHE A 101 -4.67 -7.04 -10.13
C PHE A 101 -4.16 -8.25 -10.91
N PHE A 102 -4.81 -9.42 -10.78
CA PHE A 102 -4.38 -10.64 -11.48
C PHE A 102 -4.58 -10.56 -13.00
N LYS A 103 -5.65 -9.90 -13.47
CA LYS A 103 -5.93 -9.70 -14.90
C LYS A 103 -4.80 -8.95 -15.60
N ASP A 104 -4.12 -8.03 -14.90
CA ASP A 104 -3.06 -7.23 -15.51
C ASP A 104 -1.67 -7.89 -15.54
N LEU A 105 -1.46 -8.96 -14.74
CA LEU A 105 -0.14 -9.61 -14.64
C LEU A 105 0.45 -10.08 -15.99
N PRO A 106 -0.32 -10.69 -16.92
CA PRO A 106 0.21 -11.08 -18.22
C PRO A 106 0.65 -9.87 -19.07
N ALA A 107 -0.10 -8.77 -19.01
CA ALA A 107 0.23 -7.56 -19.74
C ALA A 107 1.48 -6.88 -19.16
N ILE A 108 1.58 -6.81 -17.83
CA ILE A 108 2.79 -6.38 -17.12
C ILE A 108 3.99 -7.23 -17.53
N HIS A 109 3.84 -8.56 -17.54
CA HIS A 109 4.93 -9.46 -17.92
C HIS A 109 5.40 -9.21 -19.36
N ARG A 110 4.47 -9.17 -20.33
CA ARG A 110 4.79 -8.87 -21.73
C ARG A 110 5.57 -7.56 -21.86
N ARG A 111 5.06 -6.47 -21.28
CA ARG A 111 5.71 -5.15 -21.32
C ARG A 111 7.10 -5.17 -20.68
N ARG A 112 7.27 -5.93 -19.61
CA ARG A 112 8.58 -6.10 -18.98
C ARG A 112 9.56 -6.84 -19.89
N GLU A 113 9.12 -7.86 -20.62
CA GLU A 113 9.98 -8.60 -21.55
C GLU A 113 10.35 -7.76 -22.79
N SER A 114 9.39 -7.01 -23.35
CA SER A 114 9.62 -6.18 -24.54
C SER A 114 10.28 -4.83 -24.25
N GLY A 115 10.25 -4.36 -23.01
CA GLY A 115 10.68 -3.01 -22.64
C GLY A 115 9.63 -1.93 -22.94
N ASP A 116 8.41 -2.32 -23.35
CA ASP A 116 7.34 -1.39 -23.68
C ASP A 116 6.80 -0.68 -22.43
N HIS A 117 6.57 0.63 -22.54
CA HIS A 117 6.05 1.43 -21.44
C HIS A 117 5.25 2.66 -21.90
N SER A 118 4.89 2.77 -23.18
CA SER A 118 4.29 3.98 -23.76
C SER A 118 2.90 3.75 -24.35
N GLU A 119 2.17 2.71 -23.94
CA GLU A 119 0.85 2.39 -24.50
C GLU A 119 -0.21 3.46 -24.21
N VAL A 120 0.01 4.31 -23.20
CA VAL A 120 -0.88 5.43 -22.84
C VAL A 120 -0.63 6.67 -23.70
N LEU A 121 0.52 6.74 -24.38
CA LEU A 121 0.84 7.81 -25.32
C LEU A 121 0.13 7.55 -26.65
N SER A 122 -0.94 8.30 -26.91
CA SER A 122 -1.71 8.28 -28.14
C SER A 122 -1.73 9.67 -28.78
N GLU A 123 -2.23 9.77 -30.02
CA GLU A 123 -2.49 11.09 -30.64
C GLU A 123 -3.46 11.92 -29.80
N GLU A 124 -4.39 11.29 -29.08
CA GLU A 124 -5.35 11.98 -28.23
C GLU A 124 -4.68 12.58 -26.98
N THR A 125 -3.68 11.92 -26.40
CA THR A 125 -3.04 12.34 -25.13
C THR A 125 -1.79 13.19 -25.36
N ARG A 126 -1.17 13.11 -26.54
CA ARG A 126 0.04 13.86 -26.88
C ARG A 126 -0.19 15.37 -26.77
N GLY A 127 0.76 16.08 -26.17
CA GLY A 127 0.69 17.53 -25.96
C GLY A 127 -0.25 18.00 -24.85
N LYS A 128 -1.18 17.15 -24.38
CA LYS A 128 -2.10 17.48 -23.28
C LYS A 128 -1.49 17.27 -21.90
N ARG A 129 -0.44 16.43 -21.80
CA ARG A 129 0.26 16.09 -20.55
C ARG A 129 1.76 15.86 -20.81
N PRO A 130 2.63 16.10 -19.81
CA PRO A 130 4.03 15.71 -19.88
C PRO A 130 4.20 14.21 -20.17
N ARG A 131 5.20 13.85 -20.97
CA ARG A 131 5.47 12.45 -21.39
C ARG A 131 5.57 11.48 -20.21
N TYR A 132 6.08 11.94 -19.07
CA TYR A 132 6.17 11.16 -17.83
C TYR A 132 4.82 10.52 -17.43
N TYR A 133 3.72 11.27 -17.54
CA TYR A 133 2.39 10.79 -17.14
C TYR A 133 1.71 9.93 -18.21
N LEU A 134 2.29 9.82 -19.40
CA LEU A 134 1.79 9.00 -20.51
C LEU A 134 2.53 7.66 -20.63
N GLN A 135 3.23 7.27 -19.55
CA GLN A 135 3.86 5.98 -19.42
C GLN A 135 2.94 4.98 -18.71
N ASN A 136 3.13 3.69 -18.99
CA ASN A 136 2.65 2.61 -18.15
C ASN A 136 3.44 2.59 -16.83
N PHE A 137 3.02 3.38 -15.84
CA PHE A 137 3.63 3.41 -14.51
C PHE A 137 3.74 2.00 -13.90
N HIS A 138 4.93 1.57 -13.48
CA HIS A 138 5.21 0.18 -13.06
C HIS A 138 4.72 -0.91 -14.06
N PHE A 139 4.71 -0.60 -15.36
CA PHE A 139 4.18 -1.46 -16.44
C PHE A 139 2.67 -1.75 -16.36
N GLN A 140 1.91 -1.04 -15.52
CA GLN A 140 0.49 -1.28 -15.33
C GLN A 140 -0.34 -0.77 -16.53
N SER A 141 -1.41 -1.47 -16.88
CA SER A 141 -2.33 -0.99 -17.93
C SER A 141 -2.93 0.38 -17.56
N GLY A 142 -3.19 1.26 -18.53
CA GLY A 142 -3.77 2.59 -18.28
C GLY A 142 -2.87 3.62 -17.58
N GLY A 143 -1.68 3.22 -17.11
CA GLY A 143 -0.68 4.13 -16.55
C GLY A 143 -1.24 4.99 -15.40
N TRP A 144 -1.13 6.31 -15.54
CA TRP A 144 -1.65 7.28 -14.56
C TRP A 144 -3.10 7.72 -14.82
N MET A 145 -3.68 7.35 -15.97
CA MET A 145 -4.79 8.09 -16.57
C MET A 145 -6.17 7.43 -16.39
N THR A 146 -6.24 6.22 -15.83
CA THR A 146 -7.51 5.48 -15.74
C THR A 146 -7.88 5.11 -14.31
N ASP A 147 -9.18 5.14 -14.01
CA ASP A 147 -9.72 4.75 -12.70
C ASP A 147 -9.39 3.30 -12.35
N GLU A 148 -9.46 2.38 -13.33
CA GLU A 148 -9.06 0.98 -13.14
C GLU A 148 -7.59 0.84 -12.74
N SER A 149 -6.72 1.75 -13.19
CA SER A 149 -5.32 1.80 -12.80
C SER A 149 -5.16 2.24 -11.35
N ALA A 150 -5.85 3.31 -10.95
CA ALA A 150 -5.88 3.77 -9.56
C ALA A 150 -6.38 2.68 -8.60
N GLN A 151 -7.44 1.95 -8.97
CA GLN A 151 -7.98 0.86 -8.16
C GLN A 151 -7.03 -0.34 -8.02
N ARG A 152 -6.23 -0.64 -9.05
CA ARG A 152 -5.22 -1.71 -8.99
C ARG A 152 -4.01 -1.32 -8.17
N TYR A 153 -3.63 -0.05 -8.20
CA TYR A 153 -2.39 0.43 -7.59
C TYR A 153 -2.35 0.15 -6.09
N ASP A 154 -3.43 0.41 -5.36
CA ASP A 154 -3.50 0.12 -3.92
C ASP A 154 -3.26 -1.36 -3.62
N THR A 155 -3.85 -2.27 -4.39
CA THR A 155 -3.60 -3.71 -4.24
C THR A 155 -2.15 -4.05 -4.54
N GLN A 156 -1.55 -3.48 -5.59
CA GLN A 156 -0.14 -3.73 -5.93
C GLN A 156 0.80 -3.33 -4.78
N VAL A 157 0.57 -2.14 -4.19
CA VAL A 157 1.38 -1.64 -3.07
C VAL A 157 1.24 -2.56 -1.85
N GLU A 158 0.02 -2.97 -1.51
CA GLU A 158 -0.19 -3.89 -0.38
C GLU A 158 0.44 -5.27 -0.62
N VAL A 159 0.34 -5.81 -1.84
CA VAL A 159 1.00 -7.07 -2.20
C VAL A 159 2.52 -6.94 -2.11
N LEU A 160 3.10 -5.83 -2.56
CA LEU A 160 4.54 -5.57 -2.51
C LEU A 160 5.06 -5.57 -1.06
N PHE A 161 4.28 -4.99 -0.12
CA PHE A 161 4.64 -4.89 1.29
C PHE A 161 3.97 -5.95 2.18
N ASN A 162 3.43 -7.03 1.61
CA ASN A 162 2.75 -8.12 2.33
C ASN A 162 1.67 -7.64 3.33
N GLY A 163 0.89 -6.63 2.94
CA GLY A 163 -0.19 -6.04 3.73
C GLY A 163 0.27 -4.99 4.75
N ALA A 164 1.55 -4.64 4.79
CA ALA A 164 2.10 -3.71 5.77
C ALA A 164 2.09 -2.24 5.32
N ALA A 165 1.57 -1.91 4.13
CA ALA A 165 1.70 -0.54 3.63
C ALA A 165 0.84 0.45 4.44
N ASN A 166 -0.33 0.04 4.94
CA ASN A 166 -1.12 0.88 5.85
C ASN A 166 -0.44 1.11 7.20
N ALA A 167 0.15 0.07 7.81
CA ALA A 167 0.94 0.24 9.03
C ALA A 167 2.14 1.17 8.82
N THR A 168 2.77 1.09 7.65
CA THR A 168 3.85 2.00 7.24
C THR A 168 3.35 3.44 7.18
N ARG A 169 2.21 3.69 6.50
CA ARG A 169 1.60 5.03 6.41
C ARG A 169 1.28 5.63 7.79
N ARG A 170 0.79 4.81 8.73
CA ARG A 170 0.49 5.27 10.10
C ARG A 170 1.73 5.74 10.87
N GLN A 171 2.93 5.34 10.48
CA GLN A 171 4.17 5.83 11.11
C GLN A 171 4.44 7.32 10.83
N ALA A 172 3.68 7.97 9.95
CA ALA A 172 3.70 9.42 9.80
C ALA A 172 2.81 10.16 10.84
N LEU A 173 1.97 9.46 11.61
CA LEU A 173 1.10 10.07 12.63
C LEU A 173 1.84 10.50 13.92
N PRO A 174 2.82 9.75 14.47
CA PRO A 174 3.55 10.17 15.67
C PRO A 174 4.13 11.59 15.61
N PRO A 175 4.88 12.03 14.58
CA PRO A 175 5.38 13.41 14.54
C PRO A 175 4.25 14.45 14.43
N LEU A 176 3.15 14.13 13.76
CA LEU A 176 1.98 15.02 13.71
C LEU A 176 1.30 15.16 15.08
N ARG A 177 1.29 14.10 15.89
CA ARG A 177 0.80 14.15 17.28
C ARG A 177 1.58 15.16 18.10
N GLU A 178 2.90 15.23 17.93
CA GLU A 178 3.75 16.19 18.62
C GLU A 178 3.39 17.63 18.22
N VAL A 179 3.20 17.88 16.93
CA VAL A 179 2.80 19.21 16.42
C VAL A 179 1.41 19.61 16.91
N PHE A 180 0.49 18.66 17.03
CA PHE A 180 -0.92 18.94 17.40
C PHE A 180 -1.15 18.92 18.92
N ALA A 181 -0.19 18.46 19.71
CA ALA A 181 -0.32 18.34 21.16
C ALA A 181 -0.70 19.68 21.80
N GLY A 182 -1.75 19.65 22.64
CA GLY A 182 -2.25 20.84 23.35
C GLY A 182 -2.97 21.88 22.48
N ARG A 183 -3.15 21.63 21.18
CA ARG A 183 -3.82 22.56 20.25
C ARG A 183 -5.25 22.13 19.96
N ASP A 184 -6.12 23.11 19.76
CA ASP A 184 -7.49 22.86 19.32
C ASP A 184 -7.50 22.41 17.86
N GLN A 185 -7.83 21.13 17.62
CA GLN A 185 -7.92 20.52 16.29
C GLN A 185 -8.75 21.35 15.30
N ARG A 186 -9.79 22.05 15.78
CA ARG A 186 -10.69 22.87 14.94
C ARG A 186 -10.00 24.09 14.32
N ARG A 187 -8.85 24.48 14.87
CA ARG A 187 -8.04 25.64 14.44
C ARG A 187 -6.78 25.23 13.69
N LEU A 188 -6.58 23.94 13.46
CA LEU A 188 -5.45 23.41 12.69
C LEU A 188 -5.88 23.17 11.24
N SER A 189 -4.91 23.15 10.33
CA SER A 189 -5.10 22.80 8.93
C SER A 189 -3.98 21.85 8.51
N LEU A 190 -4.32 20.85 7.70
CA LEU A 190 -3.37 19.87 7.16
C LEU A 190 -3.63 19.70 5.66
N LEU A 191 -2.55 19.71 4.88
CA LEU A 191 -2.58 19.45 3.44
C LEU A 191 -1.72 18.22 3.16
N ASP A 192 -2.29 17.22 2.48
CA ASP A 192 -1.58 16.04 1.98
C ASP A 192 -1.34 16.19 0.46
N VAL A 193 -0.11 16.53 0.08
CA VAL A 193 0.29 16.73 -1.32
C VAL A 193 0.69 15.38 -1.91
N GLY A 194 -0.07 14.92 -2.90
CA GLY A 194 0.12 13.58 -3.47
C GLY A 194 -0.58 12.48 -2.65
N CYS A 195 -1.75 12.79 -2.09
CA CYS A 195 -2.51 11.91 -1.19
C CYS A 195 -2.95 10.56 -1.78
N GLY A 196 -2.79 10.36 -3.10
CA GLY A 196 -3.18 9.14 -3.79
C GLY A 196 -4.68 8.87 -3.62
N THR A 197 -5.03 7.69 -3.10
CA THR A 197 -6.42 7.32 -2.79
C THR A 197 -6.92 7.90 -1.45
N GLY A 198 -6.12 8.73 -0.78
CA GLY A 198 -6.50 9.41 0.46
C GLY A 198 -6.37 8.56 1.73
N ARG A 199 -5.74 7.38 1.68
CA ARG A 199 -5.65 6.47 2.84
C ARG A 199 -4.95 7.09 4.04
N PHE A 200 -3.93 7.91 3.79
CA PHE A 200 -3.25 8.60 4.87
C PHE A 200 -4.16 9.67 5.52
N LEU A 201 -4.88 10.46 4.72
CA LEU A 201 -5.87 11.41 5.21
C LEU A 201 -6.98 10.72 6.01
N ASP A 202 -7.40 9.53 5.62
CA ASP A 202 -8.35 8.73 6.40
C ASP A 202 -7.80 8.40 7.80
N PHE A 203 -6.53 7.97 7.90
CA PHE A 203 -5.89 7.75 9.21
C PHE A 203 -5.72 9.04 10.03
N VAL A 204 -5.43 10.15 9.37
CA VAL A 204 -5.39 11.49 9.99
C VAL A 204 -6.77 11.83 10.57
N LYS A 205 -7.86 11.58 9.83
CA LYS A 205 -9.23 11.83 10.29
C LYS A 205 -9.68 10.88 11.40
N GLN A 206 -9.24 9.62 11.39
CA GLN A 206 -9.46 8.69 12.50
C GLN A 206 -8.75 9.17 13.78
N THR A 207 -7.56 9.75 13.64
CA THR A 207 -6.73 10.21 14.78
C THR A 207 -7.18 11.58 15.30
N TRP A 208 -7.49 12.51 14.41
CA TRP A 208 -7.93 13.88 14.72
C TRP A 208 -9.25 14.21 14.03
N PRO A 209 -10.38 13.66 14.52
CA PRO A 209 -11.68 13.77 13.86
C PRO A 209 -12.21 15.20 13.78
N ARG A 210 -11.70 16.12 14.61
CA ARG A 210 -12.11 17.53 14.62
C ARG A 210 -11.26 18.45 13.73
N LEU A 211 -10.27 17.91 13.02
CA LEU A 211 -9.63 18.67 11.94
C LEU A 211 -10.69 19.10 10.91
N PRO A 212 -10.70 20.36 10.46
CA PRO A 212 -11.51 20.78 9.32
C PRO A 212 -11.26 19.91 8.09
N ALA A 213 -12.30 19.75 7.26
CA ALA A 213 -12.19 19.11 5.96
C ALA A 213 -11.53 20.05 4.94
#